data_AF-A0A7K9A947-F1
#
_entry.id   AF-A0A7K9A947-F1
#
_cell.length_a   1.000
_cell.length_b   1.000
_cell.length_c   1.000
_cell.angle_alpha   90.00
_cell.angle_beta   90.00
_cell.angle_gamma   90.00
#
_symmetry.space_group_name_H-M   'P 1'
#
loop_
_entity.id
_entity.type
_entity.pdbx_description
1 polymer ?
#
loop_
_entity_poly.entity_id
_entity_poly.type
_entity_poly.pdbx_seq_one_letter_code
_entity_poly.pdbx_strand_id
1 'polypeptide(L)'
;MCDRNGGRRLRQWLIEQIDSEMYPGLIWENEEKTMFRIPWKHAGKQDYNQEVDASIFKAWAVFKGKFKEGDKAEPATWKTRLRCALNKSPDFEEVTDRSQLDISEPYKVYRIVPEEEQKCKAGVASGSSLNDVTEMDCSSSAIDDLIKEPSCVDEYLGIIKRSPSPPQETCRNPPIPDWWVQQPNPALPLMNGYSGYEQYHSGYSQMVISFYYSGRLVGHVSTSCSEGCRISLCQPSGHGEKLYAPDALEHVRFPSADAIQNDRQKQITKKLFGHLEKGVLLHSNKQGIFIKRLCQGRVFWSGNMVVYKDRPNKLERDEVVKIFDTNLFFRELQQYYNNQGRFPDSRVILCFGEEFPDSVPLRCKLILVQVEQLYVKQMVEEAGKTCSSSSSPMLPIADESQHDHVYRMFQDICTTHQRPLFRENQQIAV
;
A
#
# COMPACT_ATOMS: atom_id res chain seq x y z
N MET A 1 33.20 28.26 -22.32
CA MET A 1 33.14 27.60 -21.00
C MET A 1 31.67 27.34 -20.71
N CYS A 2 31.19 26.11 -20.88
CA CYS A 2 29.75 25.80 -20.77
C CYS A 2 29.31 25.79 -19.30
N ASP A 3 28.26 26.54 -18.99
CA ASP A 3 27.77 26.79 -17.63
C ASP A 3 27.21 25.53 -16.96
N ARG A 4 28.01 24.97 -16.04
CA ARG A 4 27.63 23.95 -15.05
C ARG A 4 26.65 24.46 -13.98
N ASN A 5 25.95 25.57 -14.24
CA ASN A 5 25.23 26.38 -13.25
C ASN A 5 23.70 26.25 -13.30
N GLY A 6 23.13 25.55 -14.28
CA GLY A 6 21.69 25.35 -14.38
C GLY A 6 21.08 24.55 -13.22
N GLY A 7 21.75 23.46 -12.81
CA GLY A 7 21.33 22.61 -11.68
C GLY A 7 21.48 23.31 -10.34
N ARG A 8 22.62 23.99 -10.12
CA ARG A 8 22.89 24.77 -8.91
C ARG A 8 21.86 25.87 -8.65
N ARG A 9 21.33 26.51 -9.71
CA ARG A 9 20.26 27.51 -9.60
C ARG A 9 18.91 26.91 -9.19
N LEU A 10 18.55 25.73 -9.69
CA LEU A 10 17.33 25.03 -9.27
C LEU A 10 17.43 24.57 -7.82
N ARG A 11 18.58 24.00 -7.43
CA ARG A 11 18.85 23.56 -6.06
C ARG A 11 18.69 24.70 -5.05
N GLN A 12 19.40 25.79 -5.25
CA GLN A 12 19.36 26.95 -4.36
C GLN A 12 17.94 27.52 -4.26
N TRP A 13 17.28 27.72 -5.41
CA TRP A 13 15.93 28.27 -5.45
C TRP A 13 14.92 27.39 -4.71
N LEU A 14 15.00 26.07 -4.89
CA LEU A 14 14.04 25.15 -4.28
C LEU A 14 14.23 25.08 -2.76
N ILE A 15 15.48 25.10 -2.27
CA ILE A 15 15.79 25.18 -0.84
C ILE A 15 15.17 26.44 -0.22
N GLU A 16 15.34 27.59 -0.87
CA GLU A 16 14.72 28.85 -0.42
C GLU A 16 13.19 28.77 -0.41
N GLN A 17 12.58 28.11 -1.39
CA GLN A 17 11.12 27.95 -1.41
C GLN A 17 10.63 27.02 -0.29
N ILE A 18 11.37 25.95 0.03
CA ILE A 18 11.03 25.05 1.14
C ILE A 18 11.17 25.79 2.48
N ASP A 19 12.28 26.50 2.68
CA ASP A 19 12.55 27.27 3.90
C ASP A 19 11.61 28.47 4.08
N SER A 20 10.98 28.96 3.00
CA SER A 20 9.99 30.04 3.07
C SER A 20 8.66 29.63 3.68
N GLU A 21 8.34 28.33 3.72
CA GLU A 21 7.05 27.77 4.17
C GLU A 21 5.81 28.36 3.46
N MET A 22 5.98 29.04 2.32
CA MET A 22 4.91 29.74 1.61
C MET A 22 3.98 28.80 0.81
N TYR A 23 4.42 27.56 0.54
CA TYR A 23 3.71 26.62 -0.33
C TYR A 23 3.21 25.42 0.48
N PRO A 24 1.88 25.28 0.69
CA PRO A 24 1.33 24.20 1.49
C PRO A 24 1.79 22.82 1.01
N GLY A 25 2.37 22.03 1.91
CA GLY A 25 2.85 20.68 1.63
C GLY A 25 4.24 20.59 0.99
N LEU A 26 4.90 21.70 0.67
CA LEU A 26 6.33 21.75 0.36
C LEU A 26 7.12 21.90 1.67
N ILE A 27 7.67 20.83 2.21
CA ILE A 27 8.40 20.84 3.48
C ILE A 27 9.60 19.90 3.48
N TRP A 28 10.52 20.12 4.42
CA TRP A 28 11.56 19.15 4.77
C TRP A 28 10.95 17.90 5.41
N GLU A 29 11.41 16.73 4.98
CA GLU A 29 10.99 15.42 5.51
C GLU A 29 11.85 14.99 6.71
N ASN A 30 13.08 15.51 6.79
CA ASN A 30 14.04 15.20 7.85
C ASN A 30 14.77 16.45 8.38
N GLU A 31 15.21 16.39 9.64
CA GLU A 31 15.90 17.49 10.32
C GLU A 31 17.23 17.88 9.66
N GLU A 32 17.89 16.93 8.99
CA GLU A 32 19.15 17.16 8.29
C GLU A 32 18.98 17.96 6.99
N LYS A 33 17.74 18.29 6.59
CA LYS A 33 17.41 19.01 5.36
C LYS A 33 18.03 18.38 4.10
N THR A 34 18.03 17.05 4.04
CA THR A 34 18.52 16.28 2.88
C THR A 34 17.38 15.68 2.06
N MET A 35 16.16 15.63 2.59
CA MET A 35 14.97 15.15 1.90
C MET A 35 13.81 16.12 2.07
N PHE A 36 13.06 16.35 1.00
CA PHE A 36 11.87 17.20 1.02
C PHE A 36 10.76 16.59 0.19
N ARG A 37 9.52 16.99 0.46
CA ARG A 37 8.35 16.57 -0.31
C ARG A 37 7.74 17.72 -1.09
N ILE A 38 7.26 17.45 -2.31
CA ILE A 38 6.54 18.39 -3.17
C ILE A 38 5.09 17.90 -3.35
N PRO A 39 4.06 18.74 -3.14
CA PRO A 39 2.68 18.42 -3.48
C PRO A 39 2.52 18.06 -4.96
N TRP A 40 1.76 17.01 -5.26
CA TRP A 40 1.68 16.42 -6.60
C TRP A 40 0.26 16.17 -7.10
N LYS A 41 -0.72 16.96 -6.62
CA LYS A 41 -2.14 16.80 -6.99
C LYS A 41 -2.39 16.88 -8.50
N HIS A 42 -3.34 16.07 -8.98
CA HIS A 42 -3.71 16.00 -10.39
C HIS A 42 -4.83 17.00 -10.69
N ALA A 43 -4.67 17.77 -11.78
CA ALA A 43 -5.64 18.79 -12.20
C ALA A 43 -7.05 18.24 -12.53
N GLY A 44 -7.18 16.94 -12.79
CA GLY A 44 -8.47 16.28 -13.03
C GLY A 44 -9.24 15.86 -11.78
N LYS A 45 -8.72 16.11 -10.57
CA LYS A 45 -9.42 15.82 -9.31
C LYS A 45 -10.45 16.93 -9.02
N GLN A 46 -11.62 16.56 -8.49
CA GLN A 46 -12.71 17.51 -8.20
C GLN A 46 -12.34 18.57 -7.15
N ASP A 47 -11.40 18.24 -6.26
CA ASP A 47 -10.89 19.08 -5.19
C ASP A 47 -9.54 19.74 -5.54
N TYR A 48 -9.23 19.85 -6.84
CA TYR A 48 -8.05 20.56 -7.31
C TYR A 48 -8.28 22.08 -7.29
N ASN A 49 -7.49 22.79 -6.48
CA ASN A 49 -7.43 24.23 -6.44
C ASN A 49 -6.16 24.70 -7.15
N GLN A 50 -6.31 25.28 -8.33
CA GLN A 50 -5.19 25.79 -9.12
C GLN A 50 -4.29 26.78 -8.36
N GLU A 51 -4.84 27.64 -7.52
CA GLU A 51 -4.04 28.66 -6.81
C GLU A 51 -3.13 28.02 -5.78
N VAL A 52 -3.60 26.97 -5.10
CA VAL A 52 -2.87 26.25 -4.04
C VAL A 52 -2.01 25.13 -4.63
N ASP A 53 -2.62 24.23 -5.39
CA ASP A 53 -1.98 23.02 -5.92
C ASP A 53 -1.00 23.31 -7.06
N ALA A 54 -1.16 24.44 -7.75
CA ALA A 54 -0.22 24.88 -8.78
C ALA A 54 0.82 25.90 -8.28
N SER A 55 0.75 26.33 -7.02
CA SER A 55 1.50 27.47 -6.47
C SER A 55 3.02 27.36 -6.67
N ILE A 56 3.63 26.26 -6.25
CA ILE A 56 5.08 26.04 -6.41
C ILE A 56 5.50 25.91 -7.88
N PHE A 57 4.65 25.30 -8.71
CA PHE A 57 4.91 25.17 -10.15
C PHE A 57 4.82 26.54 -10.84
N LYS A 58 3.84 27.37 -10.45
CA LYS A 58 3.70 28.76 -10.91
C LYS A 58 4.92 29.59 -10.48
N ALA A 59 5.35 29.47 -9.24
CA ALA A 59 6.54 30.17 -8.73
C ALA A 59 7.81 29.81 -9.52
N TRP A 60 7.99 28.54 -9.88
CA TRP A 60 9.09 28.13 -10.75
C TRP A 60 9.01 28.77 -12.15
N ALA A 61 7.80 28.83 -12.73
CA ALA A 61 7.59 29.46 -14.02
C ALA A 61 7.89 30.97 -13.98
N VAL A 62 7.51 31.66 -12.91
CA VAL A 62 7.85 33.07 -12.66
C VAL A 62 9.35 33.25 -12.51
N PHE A 63 10.00 32.43 -11.67
CA PHE A 63 11.45 32.49 -11.44
C PHE A 63 12.26 32.26 -12.73
N LYS A 64 11.78 31.40 -13.62
CA LYS A 64 12.39 31.16 -14.93
C LYS A 64 12.02 32.22 -15.98
N GLY A 65 11.22 33.23 -15.64
CA GLY A 65 10.75 34.27 -16.55
C GLY A 65 9.84 33.75 -17.66
N LYS A 66 9.21 32.58 -17.46
CA LYS A 66 8.34 31.93 -18.45
C LYS A 66 6.84 32.13 -18.18
N PHE A 67 6.52 33.00 -17.22
CA PHE A 67 5.17 33.44 -16.89
C PHE A 67 5.24 34.82 -16.23
N LYS A 68 4.37 35.75 -16.62
CA LYS A 68 4.17 37.06 -16.01
C LYS A 68 2.73 37.21 -15.52
N GLU A 69 2.54 38.06 -14.50
CA GLU A 69 1.21 38.33 -13.94
C GLU A 69 0.33 39.04 -14.99
N GLY A 70 -0.72 38.34 -15.43
CA GLY A 70 -1.55 38.73 -16.57
C GLY A 70 -1.55 37.73 -17.75
N ASP A 71 -0.56 36.83 -17.81
CA ASP A 71 -0.53 35.76 -18.80
C ASP A 71 -1.60 34.69 -18.47
N LYS A 72 -2.06 33.97 -19.51
CA LYS A 72 -2.98 32.83 -19.32
C LYS A 72 -2.31 31.76 -18.47
N ALA A 73 -2.98 31.36 -17.39
CA ALA A 73 -2.46 30.34 -16.49
C ALA A 73 -2.51 28.94 -17.12
N GLU A 74 -1.37 28.24 -17.08
CA GLU A 74 -1.24 26.86 -17.60
C GLU A 74 -0.58 25.93 -16.57
N PRO A 75 -1.32 25.46 -15.55
CA PRO A 75 -0.77 24.63 -14.48
C PRO A 75 -0.09 23.35 -14.96
N ALA A 76 -0.63 22.70 -15.99
CA ALA A 76 -0.06 21.49 -16.58
C ALA A 76 1.33 21.74 -17.21
N THR A 77 1.49 22.87 -17.89
CA THR A 77 2.77 23.31 -18.48
C THR A 77 3.79 23.59 -17.40
N TRP A 78 3.40 24.29 -16.33
CA TRP A 78 4.28 24.61 -15.21
C TRP A 78 4.77 23.36 -14.47
N LYS A 79 3.84 22.44 -14.15
CA LYS A 79 4.16 21.15 -13.50
C LYS A 79 5.11 20.32 -14.35
N THR A 80 4.89 20.27 -15.66
CA THR A 80 5.77 19.55 -16.60
C THR A 80 7.18 20.13 -16.60
N ARG A 81 7.31 21.46 -16.65
CA ARG A 81 8.62 22.13 -16.65
C ARG A 81 9.42 21.88 -15.37
N LEU A 82 8.79 21.98 -14.19
CA LEU A 82 9.49 21.70 -12.93
C LEU A 82 9.89 20.23 -12.83
N ARG A 83 8.99 19.29 -13.19
CA ARG A 83 9.29 17.84 -13.24
C ARG A 83 10.51 17.55 -14.11
N CYS A 84 10.56 18.11 -15.32
CA CYS A 84 11.71 17.92 -16.21
C CYS A 84 13.00 18.51 -15.63
N ALA A 85 12.92 19.64 -14.91
CA ALA A 85 14.08 20.26 -14.27
C ALA A 85 14.62 19.40 -13.11
N LEU A 86 13.74 18.85 -12.28
CA LEU A 86 14.11 17.93 -11.21
C LEU A 86 14.75 16.65 -11.76
N ASN A 87 14.12 16.00 -12.75
CA ASN A 87 14.60 14.73 -13.30
C ASN A 87 15.93 14.86 -14.08
N LYS A 88 16.22 16.03 -14.65
CA LYS A 88 17.48 16.28 -15.36
C LYS A 88 18.60 16.77 -14.43
N SER A 89 18.28 17.18 -13.21
CA SER A 89 19.27 17.73 -12.29
C SER A 89 20.02 16.61 -11.57
N PRO A 90 21.37 16.64 -11.53
CA PRO A 90 22.14 15.69 -10.73
C PRO A 90 22.01 15.97 -9.22
N ASP A 91 21.49 17.14 -8.83
CA ASP A 91 21.31 17.54 -7.43
C ASP A 91 20.15 16.82 -6.74
N PHE A 92 19.26 16.15 -7.49
CA PHE A 92 18.05 15.55 -6.94
C PHE A 92 17.89 14.08 -7.37
N GLU A 93 17.39 13.27 -6.44
CA GLU A 93 16.98 11.89 -6.69
C GLU A 93 15.56 11.68 -6.14
N GLU A 94 14.64 11.18 -6.97
CA GLU A 94 13.28 10.86 -6.52
C GLU A 94 13.32 9.61 -5.63
N VAL A 95 12.80 9.73 -4.40
CA VAL A 95 12.68 8.60 -3.46
C VAL A 95 11.26 8.05 -3.58
N THR A 96 11.08 7.14 -4.55
CA THR A 96 9.76 6.59 -4.89
C THR A 96 9.09 5.88 -3.71
N ASP A 97 9.87 5.17 -2.89
CA ASP A 97 9.36 4.39 -1.75
C ASP A 97 8.73 5.25 -0.65
N ARG A 98 9.09 6.54 -0.60
CA ARG A 98 8.53 7.52 0.34
C ARG A 98 7.48 8.43 -0.30
N SER A 99 7.34 8.39 -1.62
CA SER A 99 6.37 9.19 -2.34
C SER A 99 4.96 8.60 -2.18
N GLN A 100 3.97 9.44 -1.92
CA GLN A 100 2.58 9.02 -1.74
C GLN A 100 1.69 9.73 -2.77
N LEU A 101 1.37 9.05 -3.87
CA LEU A 101 0.55 9.62 -4.96
C LEU A 101 -0.93 9.25 -4.88
N ASP A 102 -1.29 8.31 -4.00
CA ASP A 102 -2.63 7.75 -3.88
C ASP A 102 -3.49 8.41 -2.78
N ILE A 103 -2.89 9.23 -1.92
CA ILE A 103 -3.58 9.96 -0.84
C ILE A 103 -4.34 11.22 -1.28
N SER A 104 -5.13 11.79 -0.35
CA SER A 104 -5.90 13.03 -0.55
C SER A 104 -5.04 14.23 -0.95
N GLU A 105 -3.90 14.40 -0.27
CA GLU A 105 -2.90 15.42 -0.56
C GLU A 105 -1.61 14.75 -1.07
N PRO A 106 -1.60 14.29 -2.32
CA PRO A 106 -0.51 13.48 -2.84
C PRO A 106 0.79 14.28 -2.92
N TYR A 107 1.92 13.63 -2.71
CA TYR A 107 3.23 14.26 -2.76
C TYR A 107 4.31 13.32 -3.30
N LYS A 108 5.40 13.91 -3.79
CA LYS A 108 6.63 13.21 -4.18
C LYS A 108 7.77 13.61 -3.28
N VAL A 109 8.60 12.65 -2.88
CA VAL A 109 9.78 12.87 -2.04
C VAL A 109 11.03 12.88 -2.90
N TYR A 110 11.89 13.87 -2.68
CA TYR A 110 13.18 14.02 -3.35
C TYR A 110 14.30 14.11 -2.31
N ARG A 111 15.41 13.43 -2.57
CA ARG A 111 16.67 13.56 -1.83
C ARG A 111 17.59 14.54 -2.56
N ILE A 112 18.22 15.44 -1.81
CA ILE A 112 19.33 16.26 -2.30
C ILE A 112 20.60 15.41 -2.30
N VAL A 113 21.17 15.20 -3.48
CA VAL A 113 22.38 14.39 -3.65
C VAL A 113 23.60 15.23 -3.25
N PRO A 114 24.45 14.79 -2.30
CA PRO A 114 25.70 15.47 -1.94
C PRO A 114 26.65 15.60 -3.15
N GLU A 115 27.45 16.67 -3.23
CA GLU A 115 28.34 16.91 -4.39
C GLU A 115 29.34 15.76 -4.66
N GLU A 116 29.67 14.97 -3.64
CA GLU A 116 30.56 13.81 -3.72
C GLU A 116 29.94 12.66 -4.53
N GLU A 117 28.63 12.42 -4.38
CA GLU A 117 27.88 11.37 -5.07
C GLU A 117 27.52 11.77 -6.52
N GLN A 118 27.50 13.07 -6.82
CA GLN A 118 27.12 13.60 -8.13
C GLN A 118 28.14 13.28 -9.24
N LYS A 119 29.41 13.02 -8.89
CA LYS A 119 30.49 12.80 -9.88
C LYS A 119 30.46 11.43 -10.55
N CYS A 120 29.68 10.48 -10.05
CA CYS A 120 29.67 9.10 -10.55
C CYS A 120 28.57 8.77 -11.58
N LYS A 121 27.58 9.66 -11.80
CA LYS A 121 26.44 9.39 -12.70
C LYS A 121 26.66 9.82 -14.17
N ALA A 122 27.83 10.33 -14.55
CA ALA A 122 28.10 10.90 -15.87
C ALA A 122 28.78 9.97 -16.90
N GLY A 123 28.96 8.67 -16.62
CA GLY A 123 29.81 7.82 -17.45
C GLY A 123 29.31 6.41 -17.71
N VAL A 124 28.24 6.24 -18.50
CA VAL A 124 28.05 5.05 -19.36
C VAL A 124 27.24 5.41 -20.62
N ALA A 125 27.93 5.77 -21.70
CA ALA A 125 27.51 5.51 -23.08
C ALA A 125 28.74 5.60 -24.01
N SER A 126 28.92 4.56 -24.83
CA SER A 126 30.04 4.30 -25.73
C SER A 126 30.29 5.41 -26.76
N GLY A 127 31.56 5.61 -27.13
CA GLY A 127 32.06 6.81 -27.82
C GLY A 127 32.00 6.85 -29.35
N SER A 128 32.29 8.04 -29.88
CA SER A 128 33.13 8.33 -31.06
C SER A 128 33.23 9.86 -31.22
N SER A 129 34.20 10.31 -32.01
CA SER A 129 34.94 11.58 -31.91
C SER A 129 34.38 12.78 -32.71
N LEU A 130 34.76 13.98 -32.23
CA LEU A 130 35.04 15.26 -32.94
C LEU A 130 33.90 16.12 -33.56
N ASN A 131 33.73 17.28 -32.90
CA ASN A 131 33.49 18.66 -33.37
C ASN A 131 32.43 18.97 -34.45
N ASP A 132 31.39 19.72 -34.05
CA ASP A 132 31.09 21.03 -34.66
C ASP A 132 30.31 21.91 -33.66
N VAL A 133 30.63 23.21 -33.65
CA VAL A 133 30.10 24.24 -32.74
C VAL A 133 28.89 24.88 -33.39
N THR A 134 27.70 24.73 -32.79
CA THR A 134 26.60 25.68 -33.01
C THR A 134 25.96 26.04 -31.66
N GLU A 135 26.09 27.31 -31.29
CA GLU A 135 25.21 27.97 -30.34
C GLU A 135 23.78 27.87 -30.88
N MET A 136 22.85 27.32 -30.09
CA MET A 136 21.44 27.24 -30.48
C MET A 136 20.59 28.00 -29.46
N ASP A 137 20.35 29.26 -29.78
CA ASP A 137 19.19 29.99 -29.26
C ASP A 137 17.92 29.28 -29.76
N CYS A 138 16.99 28.98 -28.85
CA CYS A 138 15.64 28.55 -29.24
C CYS A 138 14.86 29.77 -29.75
N SER A 139 15.01 30.04 -31.04
CA SER A 139 14.24 31.01 -31.81
C SER A 139 12.74 30.67 -31.82
N SER A 140 11.93 31.72 -31.76
CA SER A 140 10.48 31.76 -31.56
C SER A 140 9.60 31.19 -32.70
N SER A 141 10.12 30.35 -33.61
CA SER A 141 9.43 30.03 -34.87
C SER A 141 9.04 28.56 -35.07
N ALA A 142 8.97 27.75 -34.00
CA ALA A 142 8.45 26.38 -34.07
C ALA A 142 7.11 26.20 -33.32
N ILE A 143 6.43 27.30 -32.99
CA ILE A 143 5.20 27.30 -32.18
C ILE A 143 3.97 27.88 -32.89
N ASP A 144 4.13 28.55 -34.05
CA ASP A 144 3.00 29.14 -34.79
C ASP A 144 2.28 28.17 -35.73
N ASP A 145 2.85 26.98 -36.00
CA ASP A 145 2.23 25.99 -36.92
C ASP A 145 1.33 24.95 -36.22
N LEU A 146 1.08 25.10 -34.91
CA LEU A 146 0.24 24.16 -34.14
C LEU A 146 -1.02 24.76 -33.53
N ILE A 147 -1.34 26.03 -33.82
CA ILE A 147 -2.57 26.68 -33.35
C ILE A 147 -3.35 27.25 -34.53
N LYS A 148 -3.94 26.36 -35.34
CA LYS A 148 -5.13 26.71 -36.12
C LYS A 148 -6.02 25.47 -36.29
N GLU A 149 -6.89 25.30 -35.31
CA GLU A 149 -8.06 24.42 -35.35
C GLU A 149 -8.93 24.70 -36.59
N PRO A 150 -9.68 23.70 -37.07
CA PRO A 150 -11.12 23.85 -36.95
C PRO A 150 -11.87 22.60 -36.48
N SER A 151 -12.85 22.89 -35.61
CA SER A 151 -14.10 22.18 -35.34
C SER A 151 -14.03 20.71 -34.92
N CYS A 152 -13.80 20.54 -33.62
CA CYS A 152 -14.35 19.49 -32.76
C CYS A 152 -15.86 19.28 -32.99
N VAL A 153 -16.24 18.22 -33.71
CA VAL A 153 -17.38 17.32 -33.42
C VAL A 153 -17.35 16.15 -34.42
N ASP A 154 -16.53 15.11 -34.19
CA ASP A 154 -16.92 13.70 -34.47
C ASP A 154 -15.81 12.65 -34.25
N GLU A 155 -14.55 13.02 -34.03
CA GLU A 155 -13.45 12.04 -34.01
C GLU A 155 -12.72 11.95 -32.66
N TYR A 156 -13.48 11.67 -31.59
CA TYR A 156 -12.88 11.28 -30.29
C TYR A 156 -13.38 9.92 -29.76
N LEU A 157 -13.98 9.12 -30.63
CA LEU A 157 -14.40 7.74 -30.37
C LEU A 157 -13.62 6.75 -31.27
N GLY A 158 -12.29 6.84 -31.34
CA GLY A 158 -11.51 5.99 -32.26
C GLY A 158 -10.05 5.66 -31.90
N ILE A 159 -9.36 6.45 -31.07
CA ILE A 159 -7.88 6.36 -30.96
C ILE A 159 -7.42 5.69 -29.66
N ILE A 160 -8.19 4.75 -29.12
CA ILE A 160 -7.70 3.77 -28.12
C ILE A 160 -7.65 2.38 -28.74
N LYS A 161 -7.04 2.22 -29.92
CA LYS A 161 -6.51 0.92 -30.37
C LYS A 161 -5.28 1.11 -31.28
N ARG A 162 -4.20 0.42 -30.87
CA ARG A 162 -2.99 -0.02 -31.60
C ARG A 162 -1.75 0.89 -31.59
N SER A 163 -0.80 0.42 -30.78
CA SER A 163 0.64 0.36 -31.09
C SER A 163 1.21 -0.87 -30.36
N PRO A 164 2.29 -1.50 -30.84
CA PRO A 164 2.24 -2.88 -31.34
C PRO A 164 2.82 -3.94 -30.38
N SER A 165 2.26 -5.14 -30.47
CA SER A 165 2.81 -6.38 -29.90
C SER A 165 4.04 -6.85 -30.69
N PRO A 166 5.00 -7.57 -30.08
CA PRO A 166 6.07 -8.27 -30.80
C PRO A 166 5.49 -9.41 -31.66
N PRO A 167 6.19 -9.87 -32.71
CA PRO A 167 5.70 -10.92 -33.58
C PRO A 167 5.51 -12.24 -32.83
N GLN A 168 4.39 -12.91 -33.14
CA GLN A 168 4.05 -14.25 -32.70
C GLN A 168 5.09 -15.25 -33.22
N GLU A 169 6.07 -15.59 -32.40
CA GLU A 169 6.52 -16.98 -32.35
C GLU A 169 5.77 -17.67 -31.23
N THR A 170 5.36 -18.90 -31.51
CA THR A 170 4.47 -19.76 -30.73
C THR A 170 4.95 -19.97 -29.29
N CYS A 171 4.64 -19.04 -28.40
CA CYS A 171 4.82 -19.20 -26.97
C CYS A 171 3.67 -20.03 -26.41
N ARG A 172 3.91 -21.34 -26.25
CA ARG A 172 3.25 -22.11 -25.19
C ARG A 172 3.30 -21.28 -23.90
N ASN A 173 2.15 -20.96 -23.32
CA ASN A 173 2.09 -20.43 -21.96
C ASN A 173 2.94 -21.34 -21.04
N PRO A 174 3.81 -20.81 -20.17
CA PRO A 174 4.39 -21.66 -19.14
C PRO A 174 3.24 -22.22 -18.29
N PRO A 175 3.26 -23.50 -17.92
CA PRO A 175 2.24 -24.07 -17.06
C PRO A 175 2.20 -23.31 -15.73
N ILE A 176 1.04 -23.35 -15.09
CA ILE A 176 0.83 -23.01 -13.68
C ILE A 176 2.06 -23.49 -12.89
N PRO A 177 2.70 -22.66 -12.05
CA PRO A 177 3.85 -23.12 -11.26
C PRO A 177 3.48 -24.40 -10.50
N ASP A 178 4.30 -25.44 -10.61
CA ASP A 178 4.03 -26.79 -10.10
C ASP A 178 3.72 -26.87 -8.59
N TRP A 179 3.87 -25.79 -7.82
CA TRP A 179 3.44 -25.71 -6.42
C TRP A 179 1.93 -25.46 -6.24
N TRP A 180 1.20 -25.10 -7.29
CA TRP A 180 -0.26 -24.96 -7.28
C TRP A 180 -0.97 -26.31 -7.47
N VAL A 181 -0.29 -27.29 -8.03
CA VAL A 181 -0.77 -28.69 -8.08
C VAL A 181 -0.15 -29.41 -6.90
N GLN A 182 -0.98 -30.09 -6.09
CA GLN A 182 -0.51 -30.90 -4.97
C GLN A 182 0.56 -31.90 -5.44
N GLN A 183 1.81 -31.65 -5.09
CA GLN A 183 2.89 -32.65 -5.14
C GLN A 183 2.87 -33.42 -3.81
N PRO A 184 2.75 -34.77 -3.82
CA PRO A 184 2.96 -35.56 -2.63
C PRO A 184 4.47 -35.59 -2.33
N ASN A 185 4.87 -35.13 -1.15
CA ASN A 185 6.27 -35.25 -0.71
C ASN A 185 6.34 -35.71 0.76
N PRO A 186 7.42 -36.40 1.13
CA PRO A 186 7.41 -37.47 2.11
C PRO A 186 7.26 -36.92 3.52
N ALA A 187 6.35 -37.53 4.27
CA ALA A 187 6.16 -37.26 5.68
C ALA A 187 7.49 -37.43 6.44
N LEU A 188 7.87 -36.41 7.23
CA LEU A 188 8.76 -36.61 8.35
C LEU A 188 7.94 -37.21 9.50
N PRO A 189 8.38 -38.30 10.15
CA PRO A 189 7.66 -38.91 11.24
C PRO A 189 7.86 -38.07 12.50
N LEU A 190 6.83 -37.32 12.89
CA LEU A 190 6.76 -36.70 14.22
C LEU A 190 5.71 -37.43 15.05
N MET A 191 6.21 -38.07 16.12
CA MET A 191 5.51 -38.54 17.32
C MET A 191 4.49 -39.68 17.19
N ASN A 192 4.95 -40.90 17.52
CA ASN A 192 4.08 -42.02 17.92
C ASN A 192 3.30 -41.64 19.19
N GLY A 193 1.96 -41.62 19.12
CA GLY A 193 1.13 -41.45 20.31
C GLY A 193 -0.36 -41.22 20.10
N TYR A 194 -0.83 -40.91 18.90
CA TYR A 194 -2.27 -40.82 18.60
C TYR A 194 -2.60 -41.57 17.31
N SER A 195 -2.80 -42.88 17.44
CA SER A 195 -3.35 -43.73 16.37
C SER A 195 -4.86 -43.51 16.30
N GLY A 196 -5.29 -42.66 15.35
CA GLY A 196 -6.70 -42.41 15.08
C GLY A 196 -6.94 -41.56 13.84
N TYR A 197 -6.75 -42.14 12.65
CA TYR A 197 -7.31 -41.78 11.34
C TYR A 197 -6.84 -40.46 10.68
N GLU A 198 -6.26 -40.60 9.48
CA GLU A 198 -6.09 -39.52 8.48
C GLU A 198 -7.47 -38.93 8.13
N GLN A 199 -7.84 -37.86 8.80
CA GLN A 199 -9.04 -37.08 8.50
C GLN A 199 -8.63 -35.87 7.67
N TYR A 200 -9.11 -35.81 6.43
CA TYR A 200 -8.74 -34.81 5.43
C TYR A 200 -8.58 -33.39 6.01
N HIS A 201 -7.46 -32.78 5.64
CA HIS A 201 -6.86 -31.51 6.06
C HIS A 201 -7.67 -30.23 5.76
N SER A 202 -8.99 -30.19 6.00
CA SER A 202 -9.82 -29.01 5.76
C SER A 202 -9.61 -27.88 6.78
N GLY A 203 -9.18 -28.20 8.01
CA GLY A 203 -9.01 -27.20 9.08
C GLY A 203 -7.95 -26.14 8.77
N TYR A 204 -6.96 -26.47 7.93
CA TYR A 204 -5.92 -25.53 7.50
C TYR A 204 -6.37 -24.62 6.36
N SER A 205 -7.38 -25.02 5.58
CA SER A 205 -7.91 -24.19 4.49
C SER A 205 -9.07 -23.30 4.92
N GLN A 206 -9.76 -23.67 5.99
CA GLN A 206 -10.80 -22.86 6.61
C GLN A 206 -10.20 -21.71 7.42
N MET A 207 -10.82 -20.54 7.29
CA MET A 207 -10.45 -19.33 8.00
C MET A 207 -11.65 -18.78 8.77
N VAL A 208 -11.38 -18.15 9.90
CA VAL A 208 -12.35 -17.29 10.59
C VAL A 208 -11.97 -15.85 10.31
N ILE A 209 -12.91 -15.09 9.76
CA ILE A 209 -12.71 -13.69 9.34
C ILE A 209 -13.68 -12.82 10.14
N SER A 210 -13.15 -11.90 10.94
CA SER A 210 -13.91 -10.99 11.79
C SER A 210 -13.71 -9.54 11.36
N PHE A 211 -14.80 -8.79 11.22
CA PHE A 211 -14.81 -7.41 10.73
C PHE A 211 -15.06 -6.44 11.88
N TYR A 212 -14.24 -5.39 11.95
CA TYR A 212 -14.37 -4.35 12.95
C TYR A 212 -14.42 -2.96 12.30
N TYR A 213 -15.39 -2.15 12.73
CA TYR A 213 -15.47 -0.72 12.38
C TYR A 213 -15.24 0.15 13.61
N SER A 214 -14.17 0.94 13.63
CA SER A 214 -13.72 1.69 14.82
C SER A 214 -13.72 0.83 16.09
N GLY A 215 -13.05 -0.32 15.99
CA GLY A 215 -12.90 -1.27 17.09
C GLY A 215 -14.15 -2.07 17.46
N ARG A 216 -15.31 -1.81 16.85
CA ARG A 216 -16.53 -2.56 17.12
C ARG A 216 -16.66 -3.73 16.17
N LEU A 217 -16.81 -4.95 16.71
CA LEU A 217 -17.11 -6.14 15.92
C LEU A 217 -18.48 -5.95 15.25
N VAL A 218 -18.50 -5.95 13.92
CA VAL A 218 -19.72 -5.76 13.12
C VAL A 218 -20.16 -7.02 12.39
N GLY A 219 -19.30 -8.04 12.32
CA GLY A 219 -19.64 -9.33 11.74
C GLY A 219 -18.45 -10.29 11.76
N HIS A 220 -18.73 -11.57 11.59
CA HIS A 220 -17.71 -12.58 11.36
C HIS A 220 -18.24 -13.65 10.40
N VAL A 221 -17.34 -14.36 9.73
CA VAL A 221 -17.66 -15.47 8.84
C VAL A 221 -16.60 -16.56 8.97
N SER A 222 -17.02 -17.80 8.83
CA SER A 222 -16.11 -18.95 8.68
C SER A 222 -16.14 -19.40 7.23
N THR A 223 -14.99 -19.39 6.56
CA THR A 223 -14.90 -19.87 5.18
C THR A 223 -14.99 -21.39 5.15
N SER A 224 -15.52 -21.90 4.05
CA SER A 224 -15.70 -23.33 3.80
C SER A 224 -14.95 -23.80 2.56
N CYS A 225 -14.60 -22.89 1.64
CA CYS A 225 -13.91 -23.24 0.40
C CYS A 225 -12.39 -23.42 0.59
N SER A 226 -11.85 -24.54 0.08
CA SER A 226 -10.42 -24.86 0.14
C SER A 226 -9.55 -24.00 -0.76
N GLU A 227 -10.10 -23.50 -1.86
CA GLU A 227 -9.37 -22.64 -2.81
C GLU A 227 -9.13 -21.24 -2.23
N GLY A 228 -9.86 -20.87 -1.18
CA GLY A 228 -9.76 -19.58 -0.51
C GLY A 228 -10.99 -18.71 -0.74
N CYS A 229 -10.86 -17.42 -0.43
CA CYS A 229 -11.95 -16.47 -0.52
C CYS A 229 -11.51 -15.11 -1.08
N ARG A 230 -12.49 -14.32 -1.51
CA ARG A 230 -12.33 -12.92 -1.89
C ARG A 230 -13.15 -12.06 -0.95
N ILE A 231 -12.48 -11.16 -0.23
CA ILE A 231 -13.15 -10.14 0.59
C ILE A 231 -13.40 -8.91 -0.28
N SER A 232 -14.67 -8.58 -0.56
CA SER A 232 -15.05 -7.39 -1.37
C SER A 232 -16.50 -6.95 -1.11
N LEU A 233 -16.92 -5.80 -1.64
CA LEU A 233 -18.26 -5.26 -1.42
C LEU A 233 -19.35 -5.89 -2.29
N CYS A 234 -19.05 -6.07 -3.57
CA CYS A 234 -19.97 -6.63 -4.54
C CYS A 234 -19.46 -8.00 -5.00
N GLN A 235 -20.38 -8.94 -5.24
CA GLN A 235 -20.05 -10.11 -6.03
C GLN A 235 -19.77 -9.65 -7.46
N PRO A 236 -18.68 -10.11 -8.10
CA PRO A 236 -18.42 -9.76 -9.50
C PRO A 236 -19.63 -10.17 -10.35
N SER A 237 -20.32 -9.17 -10.90
CA SER A 237 -21.57 -9.35 -11.63
C SER A 237 -21.27 -9.65 -13.10
N GLY A 238 -21.39 -10.91 -13.53
CA GLY A 238 -21.83 -11.28 -14.88
C GLY A 238 -20.83 -11.24 -16.07
N HIS A 239 -20.78 -12.38 -16.77
CA HIS A 239 -20.68 -12.54 -18.23
C HIS A 239 -19.41 -12.13 -19.03
N GLY A 240 -18.47 -11.36 -18.49
CA GLY A 240 -17.24 -10.96 -19.22
C GLY A 240 -15.92 -11.62 -18.77
N GLU A 241 -15.84 -12.09 -17.53
CA GLU A 241 -14.62 -12.65 -16.91
C GLU A 241 -14.70 -14.17 -16.65
N LYS A 242 -15.67 -14.86 -17.28
CA LYS A 242 -15.83 -16.33 -17.14
C LYS A 242 -14.71 -17.18 -17.78
N LEU A 243 -13.67 -16.55 -18.35
CA LEU A 243 -12.61 -17.27 -19.06
C LEU A 243 -11.28 -17.35 -18.29
N TYR A 244 -11.09 -16.62 -17.18
CA TYR A 244 -9.77 -16.55 -16.52
C TYR A 244 -9.76 -16.50 -14.98
N ALA A 245 -10.90 -16.62 -14.31
CA ALA A 245 -10.95 -16.86 -12.87
C ALA A 245 -11.85 -18.06 -12.59
N PRO A 246 -11.36 -19.12 -11.92
CA PRO A 246 -12.23 -20.23 -11.57
C PRO A 246 -13.34 -19.71 -10.65
N ASP A 247 -14.56 -20.17 -10.92
CA ASP A 247 -15.80 -20.01 -10.14
C ASP A 247 -15.68 -20.62 -8.71
N ALA A 248 -14.46 -20.73 -8.18
CA ALA A 248 -14.08 -21.56 -7.04
C ALA A 248 -13.82 -20.77 -5.76
N LEU A 249 -13.56 -19.46 -5.81
CA LEU A 249 -13.29 -18.69 -4.59
C LEU A 249 -14.57 -18.27 -3.89
N GLU A 250 -14.64 -18.50 -2.58
CA GLU A 250 -15.77 -18.05 -1.76
C GLU A 250 -15.82 -16.52 -1.70
N HIS A 251 -16.99 -15.93 -1.92
CA HIS A 251 -17.15 -14.49 -1.80
C HIS A 251 -17.51 -14.11 -0.36
N VAL A 252 -16.63 -13.36 0.29
CA VAL A 252 -16.85 -12.81 1.63
C VAL A 252 -17.16 -11.33 1.50
N ARG A 253 -18.35 -10.93 1.94
CA ARG A 253 -18.80 -9.53 1.83
C ARG A 253 -18.37 -8.72 3.06
N PHE A 254 -17.89 -7.49 2.83
CA PHE A 254 -17.81 -6.51 3.91
C PHE A 254 -19.21 -6.23 4.51
N PRO A 255 -19.36 -6.16 5.84
CA PRO A 255 -20.61 -5.69 6.46
C PRO A 255 -21.03 -4.30 5.95
N SER A 256 -22.33 -4.01 5.96
CA SER A 256 -22.81 -2.69 5.53
C SER A 256 -22.28 -1.59 6.46
N ALA A 257 -21.87 -0.45 5.88
CA ALA A 257 -21.54 0.75 6.63
C ALA A 257 -22.74 1.29 7.43
N ASP A 258 -23.96 0.85 7.15
CA ASP A 258 -25.14 1.24 7.94
C ASP A 258 -25.10 0.70 9.38
N ALA A 259 -24.25 -0.30 9.67
CA ALA A 259 -23.95 -0.76 11.03
C ALA A 259 -23.20 0.31 11.87
N ILE A 260 -22.64 1.34 11.23
CA ILE A 260 -21.91 2.41 11.89
C ILE A 260 -22.90 3.45 12.44
N GLN A 261 -22.85 3.69 13.75
CA GLN A 261 -23.75 4.66 14.41
C GLN A 261 -23.36 6.12 14.11
N ASN A 262 -22.07 6.42 14.03
CA ASN A 262 -21.58 7.78 13.78
C ASN A 262 -21.70 8.12 12.29
N ASP A 263 -22.53 9.11 11.94
CA ASP A 263 -22.80 9.45 10.54
C ASP A 263 -21.59 9.97 9.77
N ARG A 264 -20.68 10.70 10.44
CA ARG A 264 -19.44 11.16 9.81
C ARG A 264 -18.53 9.99 9.48
N GLN A 265 -18.31 9.10 10.45
CA GLN A 265 -17.55 7.87 10.24
C GLN A 265 -18.18 7.02 9.13
N LYS A 266 -19.51 6.85 9.14
CA LYS A 266 -20.26 6.14 8.11
C LYS A 266 -20.00 6.71 6.70
N GLN A 267 -20.00 8.03 6.54
CA GLN A 267 -19.69 8.68 5.27
C GLN A 267 -18.25 8.42 4.81
N ILE A 268 -17.28 8.51 5.72
CA ILE A 268 -15.87 8.22 5.47
C ILE A 268 -15.70 6.75 5.04
N THR A 269 -16.30 5.80 5.77
CA THR A 269 -16.27 4.37 5.42
C THR A 269 -16.94 4.11 4.07
N LYS A 270 -18.08 4.74 3.77
CA LYS A 270 -18.74 4.63 2.45
C LYS A 270 -17.87 5.15 1.31
N LYS A 271 -17.10 6.22 1.51
CA LYS A 271 -16.12 6.70 0.53
C LYS A 271 -14.97 5.72 0.34
N LEU A 272 -14.45 5.15 1.43
CA LEU A 272 -13.39 4.14 1.36
C LEU A 272 -13.86 2.88 0.60
N PHE A 273 -15.11 2.45 0.82
CA PHE A 273 -15.71 1.33 0.11
C PHE A 273 -15.65 1.44 -1.41
N GLY A 274 -15.82 2.63 -1.99
CA GLY A 274 -15.65 2.84 -3.44
C GLY A 274 -14.25 2.46 -3.96
N HIS A 275 -13.24 2.43 -3.09
CA HIS A 275 -11.88 2.03 -3.44
C HIS A 275 -11.58 0.56 -3.11
N LEU A 276 -12.49 -0.14 -2.43
CA LEU A 276 -12.37 -1.55 -2.03
C LEU A 276 -13.12 -2.53 -2.93
N GLU A 277 -13.69 -2.07 -4.05
CA GLU A 277 -14.53 -2.89 -4.95
C GLU A 277 -13.86 -4.18 -5.39
N LYS A 278 -12.60 -4.13 -5.84
CA LYS A 278 -11.87 -5.33 -6.24
C LYS A 278 -11.42 -6.19 -5.06
N GLY A 279 -11.34 -5.62 -3.86
CA GLY A 279 -11.05 -6.36 -2.63
C GLY A 279 -9.66 -6.97 -2.51
N VAL A 280 -9.58 -8.02 -1.70
CA VAL A 280 -8.38 -8.84 -1.49
C VAL A 280 -8.73 -10.33 -1.66
N LEU A 281 -7.77 -11.11 -2.16
CA LEU A 281 -7.86 -12.57 -2.20
C LEU A 281 -7.10 -13.16 -1.02
N LEU A 282 -7.69 -14.13 -0.34
CA LEU A 282 -7.08 -14.88 0.74
C LEU A 282 -7.08 -16.37 0.39
N HIS A 283 -5.96 -17.04 0.63
CA HIS A 283 -5.85 -18.48 0.54
C HIS A 283 -5.15 -19.01 1.79
N SER A 284 -5.70 -20.07 2.37
CA SER A 284 -5.14 -20.71 3.55
C SER A 284 -4.84 -22.17 3.27
N ASN A 285 -3.71 -22.64 3.75
CA ASN A 285 -3.33 -24.05 3.68
C ASN A 285 -2.35 -24.40 4.82
N LYS A 286 -1.80 -25.61 4.78
CA LYS A 286 -0.85 -26.11 5.80
C LYS A 286 0.43 -25.28 5.95
N GLN A 287 0.82 -24.51 4.94
CA GLN A 287 2.00 -23.66 5.01
C GLN A 287 1.71 -22.33 5.69
N GLY A 288 0.47 -21.85 5.64
CA GLY A 288 0.12 -20.52 6.11
C GLY A 288 -1.07 -19.87 5.43
N ILE A 289 -1.21 -18.57 5.67
CA ILE A 289 -2.19 -17.69 5.00
C ILE A 289 -1.44 -16.82 4.01
N PHE A 290 -1.98 -16.76 2.79
CA PHE A 290 -1.49 -15.95 1.69
C PHE A 290 -2.55 -14.93 1.30
N ILE A 291 -2.10 -13.73 0.90
CA ILE A 291 -2.97 -12.64 0.46
C ILE A 291 -2.49 -12.06 -0.85
N LYS A 292 -3.44 -11.62 -1.67
CA LYS A 292 -3.18 -10.77 -2.84
C LYS A 292 -4.12 -9.57 -2.84
N ARG A 293 -3.57 -8.36 -2.85
CA ARG A 293 -4.36 -7.11 -2.89
C ARG A 293 -4.75 -6.77 -4.32
N LEU A 294 -6.05 -6.59 -4.57
CA LEU A 294 -6.58 -6.20 -5.89
C LEU A 294 -7.26 -4.81 -5.87
N CYS A 295 -7.65 -4.32 -4.69
CA CYS A 295 -8.36 -3.05 -4.51
C CYS A 295 -7.49 -1.82 -4.80
N GLN A 296 -8.18 -0.70 -5.05
CA GLN A 296 -7.54 0.60 -5.20
C GLN A 296 -7.02 1.10 -3.84
N GLY A 297 -7.87 0.99 -2.82
CA GLY A 297 -7.57 1.36 -1.44
C GLY A 297 -6.31 0.68 -0.91
N ARG A 298 -5.52 1.40 -0.12
CA ARG A 298 -4.34 0.84 0.55
C ARG A 298 -4.77 -0.16 1.62
N VAL A 299 -4.03 -1.26 1.72
CA VAL A 299 -4.24 -2.30 2.73
C VAL A 299 -2.92 -2.52 3.44
N PHE A 300 -2.95 -2.45 4.76
CA PHE A 300 -1.82 -2.69 5.63
C PHE A 300 -2.07 -3.94 6.45
N TRP A 301 -1.03 -4.58 6.99
CA TRP A 301 -1.21 -5.84 7.69
C TRP A 301 -0.25 -6.07 8.86
N SER A 302 -0.64 -6.99 9.75
CA SER A 302 0.21 -7.58 10.79
C SER A 302 -0.04 -9.09 10.85
N GLY A 303 0.97 -9.86 11.21
CA GLY A 303 0.97 -11.32 11.31
C GLY A 303 2.36 -11.83 11.74
N ASN A 304 2.51 -13.13 11.92
CA ASN A 304 3.80 -13.71 12.38
C ASN A 304 4.92 -13.68 11.31
N MET A 305 4.61 -13.26 10.09
CA MET A 305 5.56 -13.04 8.99
C MET A 305 5.98 -11.57 8.83
N VAL A 306 5.58 -10.68 9.74
CA VAL A 306 5.91 -9.25 9.65
C VAL A 306 7.42 -9.04 9.62
N VAL A 307 7.87 -8.39 8.54
CA VAL A 307 9.29 -8.11 8.28
C VAL A 307 9.76 -6.86 9.03
N TYR A 308 8.90 -5.83 9.15
CA TYR A 308 9.23 -4.56 9.78
C TYR A 308 8.27 -4.26 10.93
N LYS A 309 8.82 -4.02 12.12
CA LYS A 309 8.05 -3.80 13.35
C LYS A 309 7.88 -2.33 13.71
N ASP A 310 8.62 -1.46 13.05
CA ASP A 310 8.79 -0.03 13.32
C ASP A 310 8.12 0.87 12.29
N ARG A 311 7.57 0.29 11.22
CA ARG A 311 6.91 1.05 10.13
C ARG A 311 5.64 0.35 9.64
N PRO A 312 4.74 1.11 8.98
CA PRO A 312 3.56 0.53 8.35
C PRO A 312 3.91 -0.55 7.31
N ASN A 313 3.22 -1.69 7.37
CA ASN A 313 3.41 -2.82 6.49
C ASN A 313 2.33 -2.81 5.39
N LYS A 314 2.60 -2.08 4.30
CA LYS A 314 1.69 -1.97 3.15
C LYS A 314 1.74 -3.22 2.28
N LEU A 315 0.57 -3.67 1.80
CA LEU A 315 0.47 -4.67 0.74
C LEU A 315 0.55 -3.99 -0.63
N GLU A 316 1.51 -4.42 -1.44
CA GLU A 316 1.59 -4.00 -2.84
C GLU A 316 0.51 -4.69 -3.68
N ARG A 317 0.06 -3.97 -4.71
CA ARG A 317 -1.05 -4.44 -5.55
C ARG A 317 -0.54 -5.55 -6.46
N ASP A 318 -1.38 -6.56 -6.66
CA ASP A 318 -1.13 -7.71 -7.54
C ASP A 318 0.03 -8.63 -7.11
N GLU A 319 0.63 -8.40 -5.94
CA GLU A 319 1.63 -9.28 -5.34
C GLU A 319 1.00 -10.28 -4.36
N VAL A 320 1.53 -11.49 -4.35
CA VAL A 320 1.15 -12.54 -3.39
C VAL A 320 2.11 -12.50 -2.21
N VAL A 321 1.57 -12.31 -1.01
CA VAL A 321 2.35 -12.19 0.23
C VAL A 321 1.92 -13.27 1.20
N LYS A 322 2.89 -13.96 1.82
CA LYS A 322 2.63 -14.87 2.94
C LYS A 322 2.57 -14.06 4.23
N ILE A 323 1.38 -13.99 4.84
CA ILE A 323 1.11 -13.14 6.01
C ILE A 323 1.00 -13.92 7.32
N PHE A 324 0.90 -15.25 7.22
CA PHE A 324 0.99 -16.16 8.34
C PHE A 324 1.78 -17.40 7.94
N ASP A 325 2.65 -17.88 8.82
CA ASP A 325 3.37 -19.15 8.68
C ASP A 325 2.97 -20.12 9.79
N THR A 326 2.30 -21.19 9.39
CA THR A 326 1.77 -22.21 10.29
C THR A 326 2.89 -23.00 10.99
N ASN A 327 4.01 -23.25 10.30
CA ASN A 327 5.13 -23.99 10.88
C ASN A 327 5.90 -23.13 11.89
N LEU A 328 6.05 -21.84 11.60
CA LEU A 328 6.60 -20.87 12.55
C LEU A 328 5.78 -20.85 13.83
N PHE A 329 4.46 -20.74 13.71
CA PHE A 329 3.54 -20.78 14.85
C PHE A 329 3.72 -22.05 15.71
N PHE A 330 3.75 -23.23 15.09
CA PHE A 330 3.92 -24.48 15.86
C PHE A 330 5.27 -24.59 16.54
N ARG A 331 6.34 -24.09 15.91
CA ARG A 331 7.66 -24.05 16.52
C ARG A 331 7.68 -23.15 17.76
N GLU A 332 7.07 -21.96 17.67
CA GLU A 332 6.95 -21.04 18.80
C GLU A 332 6.04 -21.60 19.90
N LEU A 333 4.97 -22.32 19.53
CA LEU A 333 4.08 -22.99 20.48
C LEU A 333 4.81 -24.10 21.25
N GLN A 334 5.62 -24.90 20.55
CA GLN A 334 6.45 -25.93 21.18
C GLN A 334 7.48 -25.32 22.13
N GLN A 335 8.11 -24.21 21.72
CA GLN A 335 9.00 -23.44 22.57
C GLN A 335 8.30 -22.94 23.84
N TYR A 336 7.08 -22.43 23.72
CA TYR A 336 6.26 -22.04 24.88
C TYR A 336 6.04 -23.20 25.86
N TYR A 337 5.65 -24.39 25.38
CA TYR A 337 5.47 -25.57 26.25
C TYR A 337 6.77 -26.05 26.91
N ASN A 338 7.92 -25.79 26.29
CA ASN A 338 9.24 -26.06 26.87
C ASN A 338 9.70 -24.97 27.85
N ASN A 339 8.85 -23.99 28.18
CA ASN A 339 9.17 -22.79 28.96
C ASN A 339 10.29 -21.93 28.32
N GLN A 340 10.36 -21.93 26.99
CA GLN A 340 11.37 -21.24 26.19
C GLN A 340 10.73 -20.22 25.24
N GLY A 341 9.88 -19.33 25.73
CA GLY A 341 9.29 -18.29 24.90
C GLY A 341 7.95 -17.80 25.41
N ARG A 342 7.31 -16.92 24.63
CA ARG A 342 5.94 -16.45 24.85
C ARG A 342 4.97 -17.29 24.02
N PHE A 343 3.71 -17.28 24.42
CA PHE A 343 2.65 -17.92 23.64
C PHE A 343 2.51 -17.22 22.28
N PRO A 344 2.54 -17.94 21.14
CA PRO A 344 2.51 -17.32 19.82
C PRO A 344 1.14 -16.74 19.47
N ASP A 345 1.12 -15.65 18.68
CA ASP A 345 -0.12 -15.07 18.16
C ASP A 345 -0.57 -15.82 16.90
N SER A 346 -1.83 -16.24 16.87
CA SER A 346 -2.48 -16.91 15.74
C SER A 346 -3.10 -15.94 14.73
N ARG A 347 -3.21 -14.66 15.08
CA ARG A 347 -4.03 -13.69 14.35
C ARG A 347 -3.23 -12.93 13.30
N VAL A 348 -3.89 -12.72 12.18
CA VAL A 348 -3.52 -11.75 11.15
C VAL A 348 -4.50 -10.59 11.22
N ILE A 349 -4.01 -9.35 11.19
CA ILE A 349 -4.85 -8.16 11.16
C ILE A 349 -4.60 -7.42 9.84
N LEU A 350 -5.67 -7.13 9.10
CA LEU A 350 -5.65 -6.28 7.91
C LEU A 350 -6.30 -4.94 8.26
N CYS A 351 -5.65 -3.84 7.91
CA CYS A 351 -6.14 -2.48 8.09
C CYS A 351 -6.38 -1.84 6.71
N PHE A 352 -7.61 -1.42 6.43
CA PHE A 352 -7.99 -0.88 5.13
C PHE A 352 -8.08 0.65 5.20
N GLY A 353 -7.37 1.32 4.30
CA GLY A 353 -7.48 2.78 4.13
C GLY A 353 -6.82 3.62 5.21
N GLU A 354 -6.01 3.03 6.09
CA GLU A 354 -5.19 3.73 7.09
C GLU A 354 -3.87 2.99 7.31
N GLU A 355 -2.79 3.73 7.57
CA GLU A 355 -1.47 3.15 7.88
C GLU A 355 -1.52 2.23 9.10
N PHE A 356 -0.78 1.12 9.04
CA PHE A 356 -0.71 0.15 10.13
C PHE A 356 0.51 -0.77 9.96
N PRO A 357 1.23 -1.16 11.02
CA PRO A 357 1.15 -0.61 12.38
C PRO A 357 1.60 0.85 12.45
N ASP A 358 0.99 1.61 13.37
CA ASP A 358 1.33 3.00 13.69
C ASP A 358 1.01 3.29 15.18
N SER A 359 1.13 4.55 15.60
CA SER A 359 0.82 4.97 16.98
C SER A 359 -0.69 5.12 17.26
N VAL A 360 -1.55 4.97 16.25
CA VAL A 360 -2.99 5.14 16.39
C VAL A 360 -3.59 3.86 16.97
N PRO A 361 -4.35 3.94 18.08
CA PRO A 361 -5.00 2.76 18.65
C PRO A 361 -5.92 2.05 17.65
N LEU A 362 -5.93 0.73 17.67
CA LEU A 362 -6.74 -0.11 16.78
C LEU A 362 -8.24 0.24 16.80
N ARG A 363 -8.78 0.64 17.96
CA ARG A 363 -10.18 1.09 18.09
C ARG A 363 -10.51 2.36 17.32
N CYS A 364 -9.51 3.14 16.94
CA CYS A 364 -9.71 4.34 16.14
C CYS A 364 -9.71 4.00 14.65
N LYS A 365 -9.20 2.84 14.23
CA LYS A 365 -9.11 2.44 12.82
C LYS A 365 -10.50 2.21 12.23
N LEU A 366 -10.74 2.74 11.03
CA LEU A 366 -11.99 2.71 10.31
C LEU A 366 -12.45 1.30 10.00
N ILE A 367 -11.56 0.47 9.43
CA ILE A 367 -11.85 -0.91 9.03
C ILE A 367 -10.66 -1.80 9.37
N LEU A 368 -10.88 -2.71 10.32
CA LEU A 368 -9.98 -3.82 10.59
C LEU A 368 -10.65 -5.14 10.20
N VAL A 369 -9.87 -6.05 9.65
CA VAL A 369 -10.27 -7.43 9.38
C VAL A 369 -9.27 -8.36 10.06
N GLN A 370 -9.74 -9.11 11.04
CA GLN A 370 -8.96 -10.16 11.68
C GLN A 370 -9.17 -11.48 10.93
N VAL A 371 -8.08 -12.19 10.62
CA VAL A 371 -8.09 -13.47 9.93
C VAL A 371 -7.30 -14.48 10.77
N GLU A 372 -7.88 -15.65 11.00
CA GLU A 372 -7.24 -16.77 11.69
C GLU A 372 -7.49 -18.07 10.93
N GLN A 373 -6.50 -18.97 10.89
CA GLN A 373 -6.74 -20.35 10.45
C GLN A 373 -7.61 -21.06 11.49
N LEU A 374 -8.69 -21.71 11.06
CA LEU A 374 -9.64 -22.32 11.99
C LEU A 374 -8.97 -23.37 12.89
N TYR A 375 -8.12 -24.22 12.31
CA TYR A 375 -7.39 -25.24 13.06
C TYR A 375 -6.47 -24.64 14.15
N VAL A 376 -5.71 -23.60 13.79
CA VAL A 376 -4.82 -22.90 14.74
C VAL A 376 -5.63 -22.29 15.88
N LYS A 377 -6.77 -21.66 15.55
CA LYS A 377 -7.65 -21.06 16.55
C LYS A 377 -8.20 -22.09 17.54
N GLN A 378 -8.68 -23.24 17.06
CA GLN A 378 -9.18 -24.33 17.92
C GLN A 378 -8.09 -24.81 18.88
N MET A 379 -6.86 -25.00 18.39
CA MET A 379 -5.73 -25.38 19.24
C MET A 379 -5.41 -24.34 20.32
N VAL A 380 -5.43 -23.05 19.99
CA VAL A 380 -5.21 -21.96 20.96
C VAL A 380 -6.30 -21.97 22.04
N GLU A 381 -7.56 -22.18 21.66
CA GLU A 381 -8.69 -22.26 22.60
C GLU A 381 -8.58 -23.47 23.55
N GLU A 382 -8.11 -24.62 23.06
CA GLU A 382 -7.86 -25.82 23.87
C GLU A 382 -6.69 -25.64 24.84
N ALA A 383 -5.60 -25.02 24.37
CA ALA A 383 -4.45 -24.68 25.21
C ALA A 383 -4.86 -23.74 26.36
N GLY A 384 -5.69 -22.73 26.08
CA GLY A 384 -6.19 -21.79 27.09
C GLY A 384 -7.07 -22.42 28.17
N LYS A 385 -7.90 -23.42 27.81
CA LYS A 385 -8.73 -24.16 28.78
C LYS A 385 -7.89 -24.98 29.76
N THR A 386 -6.83 -25.62 29.27
CA THR A 386 -5.94 -26.48 30.07
C THR A 386 -5.17 -25.67 31.13
N CYS A 387 -4.71 -24.46 30.79
CA CYS A 387 -4.04 -23.55 31.72
C CYS A 387 -4.97 -22.95 32.78
N SER A 388 -6.29 -22.86 32.51
CA SER A 388 -7.28 -22.30 33.44
C SER A 388 -7.66 -23.26 34.56
N SER A 389 -7.44 -24.58 34.37
CA SER A 389 -7.81 -25.64 35.31
C SER A 389 -6.69 -26.09 36.26
N SER A 390 -5.44 -25.66 36.05
CA SER A 390 -4.30 -26.00 36.91
C SER A 390 -3.77 -24.76 37.62
N SER A 391 -3.85 -24.73 38.94
CA SER A 391 -3.35 -23.66 39.79
C SER A 391 -1.83 -23.44 39.70
N SER A 392 -1.42 -22.39 38.94
CA SER A 392 -0.23 -21.50 39.03
C SER A 392 1.20 -22.09 38.98
N PRO A 393 2.20 -21.37 38.39
CA PRO A 393 2.78 -20.18 39.03
C PRO A 393 2.73 -18.91 38.16
N MET A 394 2.86 -17.77 38.84
CA MET A 394 2.72 -16.42 38.30
C MET A 394 3.56 -16.16 37.04
N LEU A 395 2.96 -15.42 36.10
CA LEU A 395 3.67 -14.70 35.06
C LEU A 395 4.83 -13.89 35.69
N PRO A 396 6.10 -14.12 35.32
CA PRO A 396 7.14 -13.16 35.64
C PRO A 396 6.87 -11.89 34.82
N ILE A 397 6.57 -10.80 35.51
CA ILE A 397 6.59 -9.46 34.94
C ILE A 397 8.05 -9.18 34.57
N ALA A 398 8.40 -9.35 33.31
CA ALA A 398 9.71 -8.98 32.77
C ALA A 398 9.55 -8.40 31.36
N ASP A 399 9.81 -7.08 31.30
CA ASP A 399 9.91 -6.17 30.16
C ASP A 399 8.84 -6.36 29.05
N GLU A 400 7.73 -5.64 29.23
CA GLU A 400 6.62 -5.62 28.28
C GLU A 400 7.00 -4.80 27.04
N SER A 401 7.02 -5.44 25.87
CA SER A 401 7.08 -4.71 24.61
C SER A 401 5.73 -4.03 24.38
N GLN A 402 5.73 -2.83 23.79
CA GLN A 402 4.52 -2.05 23.49
C GLN A 402 3.46 -2.85 22.70
N HIS A 403 3.90 -3.87 21.95
CA HIS A 403 3.06 -4.80 21.22
C HIS A 403 2.11 -5.54 22.18
N ASP A 404 2.61 -6.31 23.17
CA ASP A 404 1.77 -7.12 24.07
C ASP A 404 0.74 -6.28 24.85
N HIS A 405 1.08 -5.04 25.18
CA HIS A 405 0.14 -4.08 25.78
C HIS A 405 -0.96 -3.65 24.81
N VAL A 406 -0.64 -3.40 23.53
CA VAL A 406 -1.62 -3.08 22.47
C VAL A 406 -2.56 -4.26 22.17
N TYR A 407 -2.11 -5.52 22.25
CA TYR A 407 -2.96 -6.69 21.99
C TYR A 407 -3.85 -7.09 23.17
N ARG A 408 -3.37 -6.96 24.41
CA ARG A 408 -4.24 -7.06 25.60
C ARG A 408 -5.23 -5.91 25.63
N MET A 409 -4.80 -4.69 25.30
CA MET A 409 -5.72 -3.58 25.05
C MET A 409 -6.70 -3.90 23.91
N PHE A 410 -6.33 -4.59 22.83
CA PHE A 410 -7.29 -4.91 21.77
C PHE A 410 -8.40 -5.85 22.25
N GLN A 411 -8.06 -6.90 23.02
CA GLN A 411 -9.05 -7.77 23.66
C GLN A 411 -9.89 -7.01 24.70
N ASP A 412 -9.29 -6.16 25.55
CA ASP A 412 -10.00 -5.40 26.58
C ASP A 412 -10.85 -4.26 25.98
N ILE A 413 -10.40 -3.59 24.93
CA ILE A 413 -11.11 -2.48 24.28
C ILE A 413 -12.26 -2.98 23.39
N CYS A 414 -12.12 -4.16 22.79
CA CYS A 414 -13.21 -4.77 22.01
C CYS A 414 -14.25 -5.49 22.88
N THR A 415 -13.94 -5.77 24.16
CA THR A 415 -14.87 -6.40 25.11
C THR A 415 -15.49 -5.42 26.10
N THR A 416 -14.88 -4.27 26.38
CA THR A 416 -15.39 -3.30 27.36
C THR A 416 -16.15 -2.14 26.72
N HIS A 417 -17.40 -1.91 27.16
CA HIS A 417 -18.23 -0.76 26.79
C HIS A 417 -17.61 0.59 27.22
N GLN A 418 -16.67 1.13 26.44
CA GLN A 418 -16.25 2.53 26.55
C GLN A 418 -16.59 3.32 25.27
N ARG A 419 -16.97 4.59 25.46
CA ARG A 419 -17.43 5.49 24.38
C ARG A 419 -16.38 5.61 23.27
N PRO A 420 -16.78 5.57 21.99
CA PRO A 420 -15.86 5.72 20.87
C PRO A 420 -15.24 7.13 20.88
N LEU A 421 -13.91 7.19 20.98
CA LEU A 421 -13.12 8.40 20.80
C LEU A 421 -12.83 8.56 19.31
N PHE A 422 -13.66 9.34 18.62
CA PHE A 422 -13.44 9.69 17.22
C PHE A 422 -12.53 10.92 17.13
N ARG A 423 -11.48 10.86 16.29
CA ARG A 423 -10.54 11.97 16.07
C ARG A 423 -10.94 12.74 14.81
N GLU A 424 -10.98 14.06 14.92
CA GLU A 424 -11.58 14.97 13.93
C GLU A 424 -10.85 15.04 12.58
N ASN A 425 -9.61 14.54 12.48
CA ASN A 425 -8.73 14.64 11.31
C ASN A 425 -8.17 13.27 10.87
N GLN A 426 -9.04 12.30 10.53
CA GLN A 426 -8.59 11.02 9.96
C GLN A 426 -8.31 11.16 8.46
N GLN A 427 -7.04 11.02 8.08
CA GLN A 427 -6.62 10.95 6.68
C GLN A 427 -6.91 9.55 6.12
N ILE A 428 -7.85 9.46 5.18
CA ILE A 428 -8.07 8.22 4.43
C ILE A 428 -6.94 8.06 3.41
N ALA A 429 -6.23 6.96 3.55
CA ALA A 429 -5.19 6.46 2.67
C ALA A 429 -5.84 5.74 1.46
N VAL A 430 -6.37 6.51 0.50
CA VAL A 430 -6.97 5.97 -0.73
C VAL A 430 -5.93 5.29 -1.62
#